data_AF-A0A848CTI7-F1
#
_entry.id   AF-A0A848CTI7-F1
#
_cell.length_a   1.000
_cell.length_b   1.000
_cell.length_c   1.000
_cell.angle_alpha   90.00
_cell.angle_beta   90.00
_cell.angle_gamma   90.00
#
_symmetry.space_group_name_H-M   'P 1'
#
loop_
_entity.id
_entity.type
_entity.pdbx_description
1 polymer ?
#
loop_
_entity_poly.entity_id
_entity_poly.type
_entity_poly.pdbx_seq_one_letter_code
_entity_poly.pdbx_strand_id
1 'polypeptide(L)'
;MRFPHDTDCESVKKKWLERCKRVNYEKLILINDDKGLTPEDYKEYETIPAYRKILFTAKDMSSEYEFCHQLKEFEGRSRTGEYNGKSLDGLWKFTKMWDYVSFLNGDNT
;
A
#
# COMPACT_ATOMS: atom_id res chain seq x y z
N MET A 1 -13.31 4.55 -10.33
CA MET A 1 -12.68 3.20 -10.29
C MET A 1 -12.46 2.73 -11.72
N ARG A 2 -11.24 2.28 -12.07
CA ARG A 2 -10.89 1.82 -13.42
C ARG A 2 -10.67 0.31 -13.39
N PHE A 3 -11.28 -0.41 -14.33
CA PHE A 3 -11.16 -1.86 -14.47
C PHE A 3 -10.38 -2.20 -15.74
N PRO A 4 -9.04 -2.34 -15.68
CA PRO A 4 -8.22 -2.47 -16.90
C PRO A 4 -8.38 -3.82 -17.62
N HIS A 5 -8.97 -4.83 -16.97
CA HIS A 5 -9.08 -6.20 -17.50
C HIS A 5 -10.49 -6.61 -17.93
N ASP A 6 -11.52 -5.80 -17.66
CA ASP A 6 -12.90 -6.16 -17.92
C ASP A 6 -13.58 -5.06 -18.75
N THR A 7 -14.34 -5.46 -19.78
CA THR A 7 -15.06 -4.55 -20.67
C THR A 7 -16.57 -4.53 -20.41
N ASP A 8 -17.09 -5.50 -19.66
CA ASP A 8 -18.51 -5.60 -19.32
C ASP A 8 -18.78 -5.14 -17.87
N CYS A 9 -19.54 -4.05 -17.75
CA CYS A 9 -19.88 -3.44 -16.48
C CYS A 9 -20.67 -4.36 -15.54
N GLU A 10 -21.58 -5.19 -16.07
CA GLU A 10 -22.42 -6.04 -15.22
C GLU A 10 -21.61 -7.20 -14.63
N SER A 11 -20.77 -7.85 -15.44
CA SER A 11 -19.81 -8.84 -14.95
C SER A 11 -18.85 -8.26 -13.91
N VAL A 12 -18.33 -7.04 -14.15
CA VAL A 12 -17.48 -6.33 -13.17
C VAL A 12 -18.20 -6.13 -11.85
N LYS A 13 -19.42 -5.58 -11.89
CA LYS A 13 -20.22 -5.31 -10.70
C LYS A 13 -20.50 -6.59 -9.93
N LYS A 14 -20.91 -7.67 -10.62
CA LYS A 14 -21.14 -8.98 -10.00
C LYS A 14 -19.88 -9.50 -9.32
N LYS A 15 -18.74 -9.54 -10.02
CA LYS A 15 -17.49 -10.02 -9.44
C LYS A 15 -17.00 -9.13 -8.29
N TRP A 16 -17.20 -7.82 -8.36
CA TRP A 16 -16.88 -6.88 -7.28
C TRP A 16 -17.67 -7.21 -6.02
N LEU A 17 -18.99 -7.33 -6.13
CA LEU A 17 -19.87 -7.67 -5.01
C LEU A 17 -19.51 -9.02 -4.37
N GLU A 18 -19.19 -10.04 -5.18
CA GLU A 18 -18.72 -11.33 -4.66
C GLU A 18 -17.35 -11.25 -3.97
N ARG A 19 -16.46 -10.35 -4.40
CA ARG A 19 -15.17 -10.10 -3.71
C ARG A 19 -15.36 -9.40 -2.38
N CYS A 20 -16.26 -8.41 -2.31
CA CYS A 20 -16.56 -7.69 -1.07
C CYS A 20 -17.05 -8.62 0.04
N LYS A 21 -17.82 -9.68 -0.30
CA LYS A 21 -18.29 -10.68 0.67
C LYS A 21 -17.17 -11.48 1.35
N ARG A 22 -15.97 -11.52 0.77
CA ARG A 22 -14.81 -12.28 1.29
C ARG A 22 -13.88 -11.44 2.15
N VAL A 23 -14.17 -10.16 2.35
CA VAL A 23 -13.33 -9.26 3.14
C VAL A 23 -13.37 -9.68 4.61
N ASN A 24 -12.20 -9.91 5.19
CA ASN A 24 -12.04 -10.07 6.62
C ASN A 24 -11.72 -8.71 7.24
N TYR A 25 -12.74 -8.05 7.80
CA TYR A 25 -12.61 -6.70 8.36
C TYR A 25 -11.68 -6.64 9.57
N GLU A 26 -11.56 -7.74 10.34
CA GLU A 26 -10.64 -7.86 11.49
C GLU A 26 -9.17 -8.00 11.07
N LYS A 27 -8.91 -8.32 9.79
CA LYS A 27 -7.56 -8.55 9.24
C LYS A 27 -7.25 -7.64 8.05
N LEU A 28 -7.79 -6.42 8.04
CA LEU A 28 -7.49 -5.45 7.00
C LEU A 28 -6.04 -4.99 7.09
N ILE A 29 -5.33 -5.08 5.97
CA ILE A 29 -3.96 -4.60 5.82
C ILE A 29 -3.96 -3.47 4.79
N LEU A 30 -3.44 -2.30 5.19
CA LEU A 30 -3.36 -1.11 4.34
C LEU A 30 -1.91 -0.88 3.91
N ILE A 31 -1.68 -0.76 2.60
CA ILE A 31 -0.35 -0.52 2.02
C ILE A 31 -0.52 0.65 1.05
N ASN A 32 0.06 1.80 1.38
CA ASN A 32 -0.08 3.04 0.60
C ASN A 32 1.28 3.72 0.40
N ASP A 33 1.29 4.82 -0.37
CA ASP A 33 2.47 5.66 -0.61
C ASP A 33 2.18 7.14 -0.35
N ASP A 34 3.24 7.93 -0.21
CA ASP A 34 3.19 9.39 0.01
C ASP A 34 2.82 10.20 -1.25
N LYS A 35 2.36 9.56 -2.33
CA LYS A 35 2.10 10.25 -3.59
C LYS A 35 0.85 11.12 -3.51
N GLY A 36 1.09 12.42 -3.41
CA GLY A 36 0.01 13.42 -3.44
C GLY A 36 -0.64 13.66 -2.08
N LEU A 37 0.00 13.17 -1.01
CA LEU A 37 -0.43 13.43 0.35
C LEU A 37 0.02 14.82 0.84
N THR A 38 -0.83 15.46 1.62
CA THR A 38 -0.53 16.63 2.45
C THR A 38 -0.17 16.19 3.87
N PRO A 39 0.42 17.06 4.72
CA PRO A 39 0.64 16.75 6.13
C PRO A 39 -0.63 16.34 6.89
N GLU A 40 -1.79 16.86 6.52
CA GLU A 40 -3.08 16.51 7.13
C GLU A 40 -3.46 15.06 6.84
N ASP A 41 -3.14 14.55 5.65
CA ASP A 41 -3.46 13.16 5.26
C ASP A 41 -2.74 12.12 6.13
N TYR A 42 -1.53 12.42 6.63
CA TYR A 42 -0.81 11.53 7.56
C TYR A 42 -1.57 11.38 8.88
N LYS A 43 -2.10 12.50 9.40
CA LYS A 43 -2.90 12.50 10.63
C LYS A 43 -4.21 11.77 10.42
N GLU A 44 -4.88 11.96 9.29
CA GLU A 44 -6.10 11.21 8.97
C GLU A 44 -5.80 9.71 8.85
N TYR A 45 -4.72 9.32 8.16
CA TYR A 45 -4.32 7.93 8.01
C TYR A 45 -3.99 7.25 9.35
N GLU A 46 -3.40 7.99 10.30
CA GLU A 46 -3.16 7.52 11.66
C GLU A 46 -4.45 7.07 12.35
N THR A 47 -5.57 7.77 12.12
CA THR A 47 -6.86 7.43 12.73
C THR A 47 -7.55 6.21 12.14
N ILE A 48 -7.14 5.73 10.96
CA ILE A 48 -7.81 4.62 10.27
C ILE A 48 -7.50 3.29 10.97
N PRO A 49 -8.49 2.56 11.51
CA PRO A 49 -8.25 1.26 12.12
C PRO A 49 -7.89 0.23 11.04
N ALA A 50 -6.81 -0.52 11.28
CA ALA A 50 -6.37 -1.62 10.44
C ALA A 50 -5.61 -2.63 11.29
N TYR A 51 -5.66 -3.91 10.90
CA TYR A 51 -4.83 -4.94 11.54
C TYR A 51 -3.35 -4.60 11.38
N ARG A 52 -2.97 -4.13 10.18
CA ARG A 52 -1.66 -3.55 9.88
C ARG A 52 -1.81 -2.43 8.88
N LYS A 53 -0.98 -1.41 9.00
CA LYS A 53 -0.88 -0.37 7.99
C LYS A 53 0.55 0.07 7.82
N ILE A 54 0.91 0.38 6.59
CA ILE A 54 2.20 0.93 6.22
C ILE A 54 1.98 2.03 5.18
N LEU A 55 2.79 3.07 5.25
CA LEU A 55 2.88 4.13 4.27
C LEU A 55 4.32 4.24 3.80
N PHE A 56 4.56 3.99 2.52
CA PHE A 56 5.87 4.15 1.94
C PHE A 56 6.19 5.63 1.71
N THR A 57 7.38 6.04 2.13
CA THR A 57 7.83 7.43 2.04
C THR A 57 9.19 7.53 1.38
N ALA A 58 9.45 8.64 0.68
CA ALA A 58 10.79 8.92 0.14
C ALA A 58 11.73 9.52 1.21
N LYS A 59 11.15 10.20 2.19
CA LYS A 59 11.84 10.77 3.37
C LYS A 59 11.55 9.93 4.59
N ASP A 60 12.49 9.87 5.52
CA ASP A 60 12.24 9.23 6.81
C ASP A 60 11.28 10.09 7.64
N MET A 61 10.12 9.51 7.95
CA MET A 61 9.05 10.10 8.75
C MET A 61 8.70 9.20 9.95
N SER A 62 9.48 8.15 10.19
CA SER A 62 9.18 7.10 11.18
C SER A 62 9.20 7.60 12.62
N SER A 63 9.91 8.70 12.89
CA SER A 63 9.93 9.36 14.20
C SER A 63 8.66 10.15 14.51
N GLU A 64 7.90 10.55 13.50
CA GLU A 64 6.64 11.29 13.65
C GLU A 64 5.42 10.36 13.48
N TYR A 65 5.52 9.37 12.58
CA TYR A 65 4.44 8.45 12.26
C TYR A 65 4.96 7.00 12.22
N GLU A 66 4.56 6.17 13.18
CA GLU A 66 5.04 4.77 13.31
C GLU A 66 4.76 3.92 12.06
N PHE A 67 3.67 4.20 11.34
CA PHE A 67 3.30 3.49 10.12
C PHE A 67 4.14 3.89 8.89
N CYS A 68 5.00 4.90 8.98
CA CYS A 68 5.83 5.34 7.86
C CYS A 68 7.07 4.46 7.73
N HIS A 69 7.32 3.99 6.51
CA HIS A 69 8.49 3.21 6.16
C HIS A 69 9.20 3.82 4.96
N GLN A 70 10.43 4.31 5.17
CA GLN A 70 11.19 4.90 4.09
C GLN A 70 11.71 3.82 3.14
N LEU A 71 11.37 3.92 1.86
CA LEU A 71 11.99 3.11 0.81
C LEU A 71 13.26 3.81 0.33
N LYS A 72 14.43 3.25 0.67
CA LYS A 72 15.75 3.85 0.38
C LYS A 72 16.01 4.07 -1.11
N GLU A 73 15.39 3.29 -1.98
CA GLU A 73 15.47 3.46 -3.45
C GLU A 73 14.89 4.80 -3.94
N PHE A 74 14.08 5.46 -3.10
CA PHE A 74 13.49 6.76 -3.38
C PHE A 74 14.10 7.90 -2.55
N GLU A 75 15.20 7.65 -1.82
CA GLU A 75 15.90 8.70 -1.06
C GLU A 75 16.31 9.87 -1.97
N GLY A 76 16.12 11.09 -1.47
CA GLY A 76 16.36 12.33 -2.22
C GLY A 76 15.24 12.70 -3.21
N ARG A 77 14.25 11.83 -3.43
CA ARG A 77 13.05 12.19 -4.20
C ARG A 77 12.02 12.88 -3.29
N SER A 78 11.05 13.54 -3.91
CA SER A 78 9.94 14.15 -3.17
C SER A 78 8.91 13.15 -2.66
N ARG A 79 8.83 11.97 -3.29
CA ARG A 79 7.83 10.93 -3.01
C ARG A 79 8.24 9.58 -3.58
N THR A 80 7.67 8.53 -3.00
CA THR A 80 7.51 7.20 -3.60
C THR A 80 6.37 7.23 -4.63
N GLY A 81 6.32 6.25 -5.53
CA GLY A 81 5.28 6.26 -6.57
C GLY A 81 5.48 5.31 -7.74
N GLU A 82 6.60 4.56 -7.74
CA GLU A 82 6.88 3.52 -8.72
C GLU A 82 7.18 2.16 -8.09
N TYR A 83 7.00 2.03 -6.76
CA TYR A 83 7.29 0.81 -6.01
C TYR A 83 6.38 -0.36 -6.43
N ASN A 84 5.15 -0.05 -6.86
CA ASN A 84 4.17 -1.01 -7.35
C ASN A 84 4.31 -1.31 -8.86
N GLY A 85 5.48 -1.04 -9.46
CA GLY A 85 5.79 -1.40 -10.83
C GLY A 85 6.41 -2.80 -10.96
N LYS A 86 6.55 -3.28 -12.20
CA LYS A 86 7.30 -4.50 -12.52
C LYS A 86 8.77 -4.20 -12.81
N SER A 87 9.66 -5.06 -12.35
CA SER A 87 11.08 -5.13 -12.72
C SER A 87 11.25 -5.86 -14.06
N LEU A 88 12.46 -5.80 -14.64
CA LEU A 88 12.79 -6.48 -15.91
C LEU A 88 12.61 -8.01 -15.87
N ASP A 89 12.71 -8.61 -14.68
CA ASP A 89 12.46 -10.03 -14.44
C ASP A 89 10.96 -10.36 -14.22
N GLY A 90 10.06 -9.39 -14.37
CA GLY A 90 8.62 -9.58 -14.19
C GLY A 90 8.16 -9.66 -12.73
N LEU A 91 9.06 -9.56 -11.75
CA LEU A 91 8.71 -9.45 -10.34
C LEU A 91 8.24 -8.03 -10.01
N TRP A 92 7.44 -7.88 -8.96
CA TRP A 92 7.06 -6.55 -8.48
C TRP A 92 8.25 -5.90 -7.78
N LYS A 93 8.51 -4.62 -8.04
CA LYS A 93 9.68 -3.91 -7.48
C LYS A 93 9.67 -3.96 -5.95
N PHE A 94 8.52 -3.73 -5.31
CA PHE A 94 8.39 -3.72 -3.85
C PHE A 94 8.86 -5.01 -3.16
N THR A 95 8.79 -6.17 -3.82
CA THR A 95 9.22 -7.44 -3.21
C THR A 95 10.73 -7.53 -3.02
N LYS A 96 11.49 -6.57 -3.56
CA LYS A 96 12.94 -6.44 -3.41
C LYS A 96 13.33 -5.31 -2.46
N MET A 97 12.39 -4.42 -2.15
CA MET A 97 12.64 -3.18 -1.39
C MET A 97 12.29 -3.35 0.09
N TRP A 98 11.36 -4.26 0.39
CA TRP A 98 10.83 -4.47 1.74
C TRP A 98 10.33 -5.91 1.91
N ASP A 99 10.51 -6.46 3.11
CA ASP A 99 10.03 -7.80 3.47
C ASP A 99 8.52 -7.80 3.75
N TYR A 100 7.77 -7.74 2.65
CA TYR A 100 6.30 -7.77 2.70
C TYR A 100 5.77 -9.11 3.23
N VAL A 101 6.54 -10.20 3.16
CA VAL A 101 6.09 -11.52 3.66
C VAL A 101 6.03 -11.49 5.18
N SER A 102 7.12 -11.07 5.81
CA SER A 102 7.19 -10.91 7.28
C SER A 102 6.12 -9.94 7.78
N PHE A 103 5.94 -8.80 7.10
CA PHE A 103 4.88 -7.85 7.47
C PHE A 103 3.46 -8.43 7.36
N LEU A 104 3.15 -9.16 6.29
CA LEU A 104 1.83 -9.77 6.10
C LEU A 104 1.54 -10.88 7.12
N ASN A 105 2.56 -11.66 7.50
CA ASN A 105 2.46 -12.70 8.51
C ASN A 105 2.41 -12.13 9.94
N GLY A 106 2.96 -10.94 10.09
CA GLY A 106 2.99 -10.22 11.33
C GLY A 106 4.17 -10.52 12.23
N ASP A 107 5.25 -10.98 11.62
CA ASP A 107 6.56 -11.05 12.25
C ASP A 107 7.00 -9.61 12.60
N ASN A 108 7.67 -9.44 13.75
CA ASN A 108 8.19 -8.12 14.14
C ASN A 108 9.32 -7.73 13.17
N THR A 109 9.02 -6.84 12.23
CA THR A 109 10.00 -6.07 11.44
C THR A 109 10.16 -4.68 12.02
#